data_AF-A0AAE6YSY1-F1
#
_entry.id   AF-A0AAE6YSY1-F1
#
_cell.length_a   1.000
_cell.length_b   1.000
_cell.length_c   1.000
_cell.angle_alpha   90.00
_cell.angle_beta   90.00
_cell.angle_gamma   90.00
#
_symmetry.space_group_name_H-M   'P 1'
#
loop_
_entity.id
_entity.type
_entity.pdbx_description
1 polymer ?
#
loop_
_entity_poly.entity_id
_entity_poly.type
_entity_poly.pdbx_seq_one_letter_code
_entity_poly.pdbx_strand_id
1 'polypeptide(L)' 'MVKLKVLQDFHDWQAKVLRPKGVVIEVTEQRFKELSKNFEVQGVKTDTVVEVVKEDKKSSK' A
#
# COMPACT_ATOMS: atom_id res chain seq x y z
N MET A 1 10.09 1.46 6.81
CA MET A 1 9.40 0.94 5.61
C MET A 1 8.13 0.24 6.07
N VAL A 2 7.15 0.10 5.18
CA VAL A 2 5.85 -0.51 5.46
C VAL A 2 5.72 -1.72 4.54
N LYS A 3 5.43 -2.88 5.13
CA LYS A 3 5.07 -4.09 4.38
C LYS A 3 3.56 -4.17 4.26
N LEU A 4 3.09 -4.24 3.03
CA LEU A 4 1.67 -4.30 2.68
C LEU A 4 1.37 -5.65 2.05
N LYS A 5 0.38 -6.36 2.58
CA LYS A 5 -0.21 -7.52 1.93
C LYS A 5 -1.33 -7.06 1.03
N VAL A 6 -1.31 -7.46 -0.24
CA VAL A 6 -2.35 -7.11 -1.20
C VAL A 6 -3.56 -8.02 -1.00
N LEU A 7 -4.72 -7.43 -0.72
CA LEU A 7 -5.99 -8.13 -0.51
C LEU A 7 -6.84 -8.22 -1.78
N GLN A 8 -6.63 -7.29 -2.71
CA GLN A 8 -7.31 -7.24 -4.01
C GLN A 8 -6.32 -6.76 -5.08
N ASP A 9 -6.42 -7.32 -6.28
CA ASP A 9 -5.63 -6.89 -7.44
C ASP A 9 -5.81 -5.39 -7.68
N PHE A 10 -4.70 -4.66 -7.85
CA PHE A 10 -4.75 -3.25 -8.22
C PHE A 10 -3.59 -2.87 -9.13
N HIS A 11 -3.81 -1.84 -9.95
CA HIS A 11 -2.76 -1.28 -10.78
C HIS A 11 -2.02 -0.16 -10.03
N ASP A 12 -0.74 -0.37 -9.74
CA ASP A 12 0.12 0.63 -9.10
C ASP A 12 0.52 1.69 -10.14
N TRP A 13 -0.13 2.85 -10.12
CA TRP A 13 0.06 3.90 -11.14
C TRP A 13 1.49 4.44 -11.19
N GLN A 14 2.20 4.45 -10.05
CA GLN A 14 3.54 5.01 -9.96
C GLN A 14 4.59 4.01 -10.45
N ALA A 15 4.45 2.73 -10.07
CA ALA A 15 5.35 1.68 -10.52
C ALA A 15 4.98 1.14 -11.91
N LYS A 16 3.79 1.45 -12.41
CA LYS A 16 3.21 0.96 -13.68
C LYS A 16 3.15 -0.57 -13.74
N VAL A 17 2.73 -1.21 -12.64
CA VAL A 17 2.63 -2.67 -12.54
C VAL A 17 1.29 -3.08 -11.94
N LEU A 18 0.79 -4.25 -12.36
CA LEU A 18 -0.30 -4.93 -11.67
C LEU A 18 0.25 -5.59 -10.40
N ARG A 19 -0.36 -5.31 -9.25
CA ARG A 19 -0.08 -5.96 -7.98
C ARG A 19 -1.17 -7.01 -7.73
N PRO A 20 -0.88 -8.31 -7.90
CA PRO A 20 -1.89 -9.34 -7.69
C PRO A 20 -2.14 -9.59 -6.20
N LYS A 21 -3.34 -10.03 -5.88
CA LYS A 21 -3.75 -10.45 -4.53
C LYS A 21 -2.80 -11.50 -3.97
N GLY A 22 -2.52 -11.38 -2.68
CA GLY A 22 -1.70 -12.32 -1.91
C GLY A 22 -0.22 -11.98 -1.88
N VAL A 23 0.27 -11.08 -2.75
CA VAL A 23 1.68 -10.64 -2.68
C VAL A 23 1.90 -9.68 -1.52
N VAL A 24 3.12 -9.70 -0.98
CA VAL A 24 3.58 -8.71 -0.01
C VAL A 24 4.53 -7.75 -0.72
N ILE A 25 4.25 -6.46 -0.63
CA ILE A 25 5.09 -5.39 -1.16
C ILE A 25 5.68 -4.58 -0.02
N GLU A 26 6.89 -4.07 -0.22
CA GLU A 26 7.55 -3.18 0.74
C GLU A 26 7.64 -1.78 0.14
N VAL A 27 7.14 -0.79 0.86
CA VAL A 27 7.08 0.60 0.43
C VAL A 27 7.55 1.53 1.55
N THR A 28 7.84 2.79 1.23
CA THR A 28 8.06 3.81 2.27
C THR A 28 6.73 4.25 2.89
N GLU A 29 6.76 4.82 4.09
CA GLU A 29 5.56 5.39 4.72
C GLU A 29 4.93 6.50 3.86
N GLN A 30 5.77 7.33 3.24
CA GLN A 30 5.30 8.37 2.31
C GLN A 30 4.57 7.73 1.12
N ARG A 31 5.14 6.68 0.51
CA ARG A 31 4.51 5.98 -0.61
C ARG A 31 3.19 5.33 -0.20
N PHE A 32 3.09 4.79 1.03
CA PHE A 32 1.83 4.27 1.54
C PHE A 32 0.78 5.37 1.68
N LYS A 33 1.11 6.54 2.23
CA LYS A 33 0.16 7.67 2.31
C LYS A 33 -0.34 8.13 0.94
N GLU A 34 0.56 8.20 -0.05
CA GLU A 34 0.19 8.53 -1.43
C GLU A 34 -0.73 7.46 -2.03
N LEU A 35 -0.42 6.18 -1.82
CA LEU A 35 -1.23 5.03 -2.26
C LEU A 35 -2.63 5.08 -1.67
N SER A 36 -2.75 5.30 -0.36
CA SER A 36 -4.03 5.42 0.34
C SER A 36 -4.87 6.56 -0.20
N LYS A 37 -4.27 7.74 -0.39
CA LYS A 37 -4.96 8.91 -0.96
C LYS A 37 -5.46 8.64 -2.38
N ASN A 38 -4.68 7.94 -3.20
CA ASN A 38 -5.12 7.58 -4.54
C ASN A 38 -6.32 6.63 -4.52
N PHE A 39 -6.36 5.66 -3.61
CA PHE A 39 -7.54 4.80 -3.44
C PHE A 39 -8.76 5.61 -2.99
N GLU A 40 -8.61 6.51 -2.00
CA GLU A 40 -9.69 7.37 -1.51
C GLU A 40 -10.27 8.27 -2.61
N VAL A 41 -9.43 8.85 -3.47
CA VAL A 41 -9.87 9.67 -4.62
C VAL A 41 -10.70 8.84 -5.61
N GLN A 42 -10.47 7.53 -5.68
CA GLN A 42 -11.26 6.59 -6.51
C GLN A 42 -12.47 6.02 -5.76
N GLY A 43 -12.74 6.46 -4.52
CA GLY A 43 -13.82 5.94 -3.69
C GLY A 43 -13.55 4.55 -3.12
N VAL A 44 -12.30 4.09 -3.15
CA VAL A 44 -11.88 2.78 -2.68
C VAL A 44 -11.24 2.92 -1.30
N LYS A 45 -11.64 2.08 -0.34
CA LYS A 45 -11.02 2.09 0.98
C LYS A 45 -9.67 1.36 0.92
N THR A 46 -8.65 1.93 1.53
CA THR A 46 -7.30 1.35 1.51
C THR A 46 -7.27 -0.05 2.12
N ASP A 47 -8.00 -0.26 3.22
CA ASP A 47 -8.08 -1.51 3.96
C ASP A 47 -8.81 -2.65 3.22
N THR A 48 -9.51 -2.34 2.12
CA THR A 48 -10.07 -3.37 1.23
C THR A 48 -9.08 -3.83 0.16
N VAL A 49 -8.03 -3.04 -0.11
CA VAL A 49 -7.03 -3.31 -1.16
C VAL A 49 -5.71 -3.81 -0.60
N VAL A 50 -5.26 -3.24 0.52
CA VAL A 50 -4.00 -3.59 1.17
C VAL A 50 -4.12 -3.62 2.69
N GLU A 51 -3.40 -4.54 3.32
CA GLU A 51 -3.28 -4.66 4.78
C GLU A 51 -1.83 -4.38 5.20
N VAL A 52 -1.63 -3.58 6.23
CA VAL A 52 -0.29 -3.35 6.80
C VAL A 52 0.10 -4.54 7.67
N VAL A 53 1.10 -5.31 7.23
CA VAL A 53 1.59 -6.51 7.95
C VAL A 53 2.86 -6.25 8.75
N LYS A 54 3.58 -5.16 8.47
CA LYS A 54 4.71 -4.69 9.29
C LYS A 54 4.95 -3.20 9.07
N GLU A 55 5.07 -2.46 10.16
CA GLU A 55 5.58 -1.09 10.14
C GLU A 55 6.96 -1.08 10.77
N ASP A 56 8.01 -0.85 9.98
CA ASP A 56 9.29 -0.46 10.56
C ASP A 56 9.18 1.02 10.95
N LYS A 57 8.64 1.24 12.16
CA LYS A 57 8.70 2.53 12.83
C LYS A 57 10.18 2.88 12.94
N LYS A 58 10.67 3.84 12.16
CA LYS A 58 11.81 4.62 12.62
C LYS A 58 11.31 5.32 13.87
N SER A 59 11.63 4.74 15.03
CA SER A 59 11.54 5.42 16.32
C SER A 59 12.25 6.76 16.15
N SER A 60 11.48 7.84 15.98
CA SER A 60 11.98 9.20 16.20
C SER A 60 12.46 9.23 17.65
N LYS A 61 13.77 9.17 17.82
CA LYS A 61 14.46 9.41 19.08
C LYS A 61 15.05 10.81 19.01
#